data_AF-A0A929NTL4-F1
#
_entry.id   AF-A0A929NTL4-F1
#
_cell.length_a   1.000
_cell.length_b   1.000
_cell.length_c   1.000
_cell.angle_alpha   90.00
_cell.angle_beta   90.00
_cell.angle_gamma   90.00
#
_symmetry.space_group_name_H-M   'P 1'
#
loop_
_entity.id
_entity.type
_entity.pdbx_description
1 polymer ?
#
loop_
_entity_poly.entity_id
_entity_poly.type
_entity_poly.pdbx_seq_one_letter_code
_entity_poly.pdbx_strand_id
1 'polypeptide(L)'
;MNVTLKVKGSGPVDPGIAPPLVSWPFFQLEFEKCIKCMQCIRICDEVQYRKVYTVDESGYPALVSGTNDFRDTQCNNCGQCVGVCPTGALKDLSDTGVLPKNLRQKTTTTCCYCGVGCAIELETEMGRVVAVNPSPVSDANIGNLCVKGRFGMDFIHHPERLTRPLMRRGGKDSPLEPASWDEAIAFTAKRLNEVKARHGAHALA
;
A
#
# COMPACT_ATOMS: atom_id res chain seq x y z
N MET A 1 2.00 37.97 -2.72
CA MET A 1 3.38 37.91 -2.22
C MET A 1 4.04 36.68 -2.82
N ASN A 2 4.80 36.86 -3.90
CA ASN A 2 5.57 35.78 -4.53
C ASN A 2 6.81 35.51 -3.69
N VAL A 3 6.77 34.47 -2.86
CA VAL A 3 7.97 33.97 -2.20
C VAL A 3 8.70 33.08 -3.19
N THR A 4 9.68 33.65 -3.87
CA THR A 4 10.67 32.89 -4.64
C THR A 4 11.49 32.08 -3.63
N LEU A 5 11.09 30.82 -3.40
CA LEU A 5 11.88 29.88 -2.62
C LEU A 5 13.18 29.61 -3.38
N LYS A 6 14.26 30.27 -2.97
CA LYS A 6 15.62 29.89 -3.36
C LYS A 6 15.89 28.53 -2.72
N VAL A 7 15.74 27.47 -3.50
CA VAL A 7 16.15 26.11 -3.13
C VAL A 7 17.67 26.12 -2.98
N LYS A 8 18.16 26.13 -1.73
CA LYS A 8 19.58 25.89 -1.42
C LYS A 8 19.78 24.39 -1.31
N GLY A 9 20.65 23.84 -2.15
CA GLY A 9 21.46 22.69 -1.74
C GLY A 9 21.08 21.32 -2.27
N SER A 10 20.94 21.17 -3.58
CA SER A 10 21.55 20.03 -4.28
C SER A 10 21.99 20.56 -5.64
N GLY A 11 23.28 20.40 -5.97
CA GLY A 11 23.74 20.67 -7.32
C GLY A 11 22.99 19.77 -8.32
N PRO A 12 23.03 20.08 -9.63
CA PRO A 12 22.36 19.29 -10.65
C PRO A 12 22.71 17.81 -10.47
N VAL A 13 21.69 16.99 -10.25
CA VAL A 13 21.84 15.54 -10.18
C VAL A 13 22.14 15.10 -11.62
N ASP A 14 23.36 14.63 -11.89
CA ASP A 14 23.68 14.00 -13.17
C ASP A 14 22.77 12.78 -13.34
N PRO A 15 21.76 12.83 -14.23
CA PRO A 15 20.72 11.81 -14.29
C PRO A 15 21.25 10.46 -14.71
N GLY A 16 22.41 10.39 -15.38
CA GLY A 16 23.02 9.17 -15.90
C GLY A 16 23.94 8.43 -14.91
N ILE A 17 24.09 8.95 -13.68
CA ILE A 17 24.99 8.37 -12.66
C ILE A 17 24.33 8.36 -11.26
N ALA A 18 23.24 9.09 -11.05
CA ALA A 18 22.63 9.21 -9.75
C ALA A 18 21.91 7.92 -9.31
N PRO A 19 22.15 7.43 -8.09
CA PRO A 19 21.44 6.27 -7.58
C PRO A 19 19.93 6.56 -7.45
N PRO A 20 19.06 5.55 -7.57
CA PRO A 20 17.64 5.73 -7.33
C PRO A 20 17.38 6.35 -5.94
N LEU A 21 16.47 7.32 -5.87
CA LEU A 21 16.02 7.86 -4.60
C LEU A 21 15.08 6.88 -3.92
N VAL A 22 15.48 6.39 -2.75
CA VAL A 22 14.70 5.45 -1.93
C VAL A 22 14.65 5.97 -0.49
N SER A 23 13.56 6.64 -0.15
CA SER A 23 13.32 7.19 1.19
C SER A 23 12.52 6.25 2.10
N TRP A 24 11.67 5.42 1.49
CA TRP A 24 10.72 4.52 2.13
C TRP A 24 10.68 3.19 1.37
N PRO A 25 10.31 2.07 2.01
CA PRO A 25 10.31 0.74 1.37
C PRO A 25 9.14 0.53 0.39
N PHE A 26 8.51 1.60 -0.12
CA PHE A 26 7.30 1.52 -0.94
C PHE A 26 7.55 1.80 -2.42
N PHE A 27 8.42 2.77 -2.72
CA PHE A 27 8.71 3.15 -4.10
C PHE A 27 10.09 3.79 -4.22
N GLN A 28 10.61 3.81 -5.44
CA GLN A 28 11.86 4.50 -5.78
C GLN A 28 11.67 5.47 -6.96
N LEU A 29 12.51 6.50 -7.05
CA LEU A 29 12.64 7.38 -8.22
C LEU A 29 14.01 7.19 -8.89
N GLU A 30 14.02 6.80 -10.15
CA GLU A 30 15.21 6.56 -10.97
C GLU A 30 15.24 7.53 -12.15
N PHE A 31 16.19 8.46 -12.13
CA PHE A 31 16.24 9.60 -13.06
C PHE A 31 16.53 9.21 -14.51
N GLU A 32 17.34 8.16 -14.73
CA GLU A 32 17.67 7.64 -16.06
C GLU A 32 16.43 7.26 -16.89
N LYS A 33 15.37 6.81 -16.21
CA LYS A 33 14.11 6.41 -16.85
C LYS A 33 13.14 7.58 -17.02
N CYS A 34 13.45 8.76 -16.48
CA CYS A 34 12.53 9.89 -16.47
C CYS A 34 12.54 10.64 -17.81
N ILE A 35 11.35 10.73 -18.43
CA ILE A 35 11.13 11.46 -19.69
C ILE A 35 10.63 12.90 -19.49
N LYS A 36 10.74 13.43 -18.27
CA LYS A 36 10.36 14.82 -17.93
C LYS A 36 8.91 15.21 -18.28
N CYS A 37 7.98 14.26 -18.22
CA CYS A 37 6.56 14.51 -18.53
C CYS A 37 5.77 15.25 -17.44
N MET A 38 6.38 15.46 -16.27
CA MET A 38 5.83 16.17 -15.10
C MET A 38 4.53 15.59 -14.50
N GLN A 39 4.09 14.40 -14.91
CA GLN A 39 2.88 13.77 -14.36
C GLN A 39 2.98 13.55 -12.84
N CYS A 40 4.16 13.18 -12.34
CA CYS A 40 4.43 13.01 -10.90
C CYS A 40 4.26 14.30 -10.10
N ILE A 41 4.68 15.44 -10.66
CA ILE A 41 4.54 16.77 -10.05
C ILE A 41 3.06 17.14 -10.03
N ARG A 42 2.39 17.06 -11.19
CA ARG A 42 0.99 17.43 -11.36
C ARG A 42 0.06 16.64 -10.45
N ILE A 43 0.19 15.31 -10.40
CA ILE A 43 -0.68 14.49 -9.52
C ILE A 43 -0.43 14.78 -8.03
N CYS A 44 0.82 15.10 -7.67
CA CYS A 44 1.17 15.41 -6.30
C CYS A 44 0.63 16.78 -5.85
N ASP A 45 0.58 17.74 -6.76
CA ASP A 45 0.04 19.07 -6.50
C ASP A 45 -1.49 19.10 -6.67
N GLU A 46 -1.99 18.84 -7.87
CA GLU A 46 -3.38 19.07 -8.27
C GLU A 46 -4.36 18.10 -7.58
N VAL A 47 -3.92 16.89 -7.23
CA VAL A 47 -4.80 15.85 -6.65
C VAL A 47 -4.50 15.61 -5.18
N GLN A 48 -3.22 15.49 -4.82
CA GLN A 48 -2.84 15.21 -3.43
C GLN A 48 -2.57 16.46 -2.60
N TYR A 49 -2.41 17.63 -3.23
CA TYR A 49 -2.12 18.91 -2.57
C TYR A 49 -0.90 18.87 -1.63
N ARG A 50 0.10 18.05 -1.96
CA ARG A 50 1.32 17.89 -1.14
C ARG A 50 2.50 18.71 -1.61
N LYS A 51 2.55 19.05 -2.91
CA LYS A 51 3.59 19.91 -3.50
C LYS A 51 5.01 19.49 -3.11
N VAL A 52 5.31 18.18 -3.16
CA VAL A 52 6.63 17.66 -2.75
C VAL A 52 7.70 17.83 -3.81
N TYR A 53 7.28 18.06 -5.06
CA TYR A 53 8.18 18.19 -6.21
C TYR A 53 8.29 19.66 -6.66
N THR A 54 9.47 19.98 -7.19
CA THR A 54 9.78 21.13 -8.03
C THR A 54 10.46 20.61 -9.31
N VAL A 55 10.90 21.52 -10.18
CA VAL A 55 11.74 21.22 -11.33
C VAL A 55 13.14 21.80 -11.08
N ASP A 56 14.19 21.02 -11.34
CA ASP A 56 15.57 21.50 -11.27
C ASP A 56 16.00 22.27 -12.53
N GLU A 57 17.23 22.79 -12.54
CA GLU A 57 17.79 23.55 -13.66
C GLU A 57 17.90 22.72 -14.95
N SER A 58 17.96 21.38 -14.83
CA SER A 58 18.06 20.42 -15.93
C SER A 58 16.69 19.94 -16.43
N GLY A 59 15.59 20.42 -15.84
CA GLY A 59 14.23 20.03 -16.19
C GLY A 59 13.75 18.70 -15.58
N TYR A 60 14.48 18.11 -14.64
CA TYR A 60 14.06 16.91 -13.92
C TYR A 60 13.19 17.26 -12.71
N PRO A 61 12.30 16.34 -12.27
CA PRO A 61 11.62 16.48 -10.99
C PRO A 61 12.64 16.46 -9.85
N ALA A 62 12.66 17.48 -9.00
CA ALA A 62 13.44 17.54 -7.78
C ALA A 62 12.53 17.71 -6.57
N LEU A 63 13.04 17.51 -5.35
CA LEU A 63 12.24 17.71 -4.14
C LEU A 63 12.27 19.17 -3.70
N VAL A 64 11.13 19.69 -3.22
CA VAL A 64 11.04 21.07 -2.71
C VAL A 64 11.91 21.30 -1.47
N SER A 65 12.30 20.25 -0.75
CA SER A 65 13.22 20.30 0.37
C SER A 65 14.64 20.72 -0.05
N GLY A 66 14.97 20.56 -1.34
CA GLY A 66 16.33 20.66 -1.85
C GLY A 66 17.19 19.42 -1.53
N THR A 67 16.65 18.44 -0.80
CA THR A 67 17.33 17.19 -0.46
C THR A 67 16.92 16.07 -1.41
N ASN A 68 17.64 14.94 -1.34
CA ASN A 68 17.32 13.72 -2.09
C ASN A 68 16.51 12.72 -1.26
N ASP A 69 15.72 13.22 -0.29
CA ASP A 69 14.95 12.41 0.62
C ASP A 69 13.49 12.92 0.75
N PHE A 70 12.52 12.11 0.32
CA PHE A 70 11.10 12.38 0.48
C PHE A 70 10.67 12.59 1.94
N ARG A 71 11.43 12.08 2.92
CA ARG A 71 11.19 12.29 4.36
C ARG A 71 11.32 13.75 4.78
N ASP A 72 12.10 14.53 4.04
CA ASP A 72 12.27 15.97 4.29
C ASP A 72 11.16 16.81 3.64
N THR A 73 10.13 16.16 3.07
CA THR A 73 9.00 16.80 2.39
C THR A 73 7.68 16.46 3.08
N GLN A 74 6.56 16.99 2.56
CA GLN A 74 5.22 16.61 3.01
C GLN A 74 4.67 15.32 2.35
N CYS A 75 5.54 14.47 1.81
CA CYS A 75 5.14 13.22 1.19
C CYS A 75 4.44 12.30 2.20
N ASN A 76 3.24 11.82 1.86
CA ASN A 76 2.45 10.91 2.67
C ASN A 76 2.42 9.47 2.11
N ASN A 77 3.31 9.16 1.16
CA ASN A 77 3.45 7.84 0.54
C ASN A 77 2.16 7.29 -0.10
N CYS A 78 1.31 8.15 -0.64
CA CYS A 78 0.09 7.71 -1.35
C CYS A 78 0.37 6.93 -2.66
N GLY A 79 1.59 7.05 -3.21
CA GLY A 79 1.99 6.35 -4.44
C GLY A 79 1.26 6.82 -5.71
N GLN A 80 0.61 7.98 -5.69
CA GLN A 80 -0.05 8.51 -6.90
C GLN A 80 0.94 8.83 -8.01
N CYS A 81 2.11 9.38 -7.66
CA CYS A 81 3.18 9.63 -8.62
C CYS A 81 3.71 8.33 -9.26
N VAL A 82 3.70 7.21 -8.53
CA VAL A 82 4.02 5.87 -9.06
C VAL A 82 2.95 5.41 -10.05
N GLY A 83 1.68 5.60 -9.72
CA GLY A 83 0.56 5.19 -10.57
C GLY A 83 0.50 5.89 -11.92
N VAL A 84 0.98 7.14 -12.02
CA VAL A 84 0.95 7.93 -13.27
C VAL A 84 2.28 7.92 -14.03
N CYS A 85 3.33 7.28 -13.52
CA CYS A 85 4.63 7.28 -14.17
C CYS A 85 4.66 6.31 -15.37
N PRO A 86 4.82 6.81 -16.61
CA PRO A 86 4.69 5.96 -17.80
C PRO A 86 5.91 5.07 -18.06
N THR A 87 7.08 5.42 -17.52
CA THR A 87 8.36 4.76 -17.83
C THR A 87 8.88 3.88 -16.69
N GLY A 88 8.19 3.86 -15.55
CA GLY A 88 8.69 3.21 -14.34
C GLY A 88 9.89 3.93 -13.71
N ALA A 89 10.14 5.20 -14.06
CA ALA A 89 11.07 6.05 -13.30
C ALA A 89 10.65 6.12 -11.84
N LEU A 90 9.35 6.25 -11.56
CA LEU A 90 8.78 5.95 -10.25
C LEU A 90 8.29 4.51 -10.26
N LYS A 91 8.97 3.65 -9.49
CA LYS A 91 8.69 2.21 -9.43
C LYS A 91 8.11 1.84 -8.08
N ASP A 92 7.04 1.06 -8.10
CA ASP A 92 6.48 0.38 -6.92
C ASP A 92 7.44 -0.73 -6.48
N LEU A 93 7.94 -0.65 -5.24
CA LEU A 93 8.81 -1.66 -4.64
C LEU A 93 8.03 -2.80 -3.97
N SER A 94 6.73 -2.60 -3.73
CA SER A 94 5.82 -3.64 -3.23
C SER A 94 5.29 -4.55 -4.34
N ASP A 95 5.42 -4.16 -5.61
CA ASP A 95 5.10 -5.01 -6.75
C ASP A 95 6.11 -6.16 -6.84
N THR A 96 5.65 -7.35 -6.47
CA THR A 96 6.44 -8.60 -6.43
C THR A 96 6.19 -9.50 -7.64
N GLY A 97 5.42 -9.03 -8.63
CA GLY A 97 5.01 -9.86 -9.76
C GLY A 97 6.13 -10.07 -10.76
N VAL A 98 6.26 -11.30 -11.28
CA VAL A 98 7.27 -11.66 -12.27
C VAL A 98 6.72 -11.66 -13.70
N LEU A 99 5.39 -11.72 -13.83
CA LEU A 99 4.74 -11.61 -15.13
C LEU A 99 4.59 -10.14 -15.55
N PRO A 100 4.63 -9.84 -16.86
CA PRO A 100 4.16 -8.56 -17.38
C PRO A 100 2.77 -8.20 -16.85
N LYS A 101 2.55 -6.92 -16.51
CA LYS A 101 1.30 -6.45 -15.88
C LYS A 101 0.02 -6.82 -16.65
N ASN A 102 0.09 -6.90 -17.97
CA ASN A 102 -1.02 -7.28 -18.84
C ASN A 102 -1.35 -8.80 -18.83
N LEU A 103 -0.47 -9.63 -18.28
CA LEU A 103 -0.66 -11.08 -18.14
C LEU A 103 -1.08 -11.50 -16.73
N ARG A 104 -1.10 -10.57 -15.77
CA ARG A 104 -1.52 -10.82 -14.39
C ARG A 104 -3.04 -10.90 -14.32
N GLN A 105 -3.56 -11.80 -13.49
CA GLN A 105 -4.99 -11.83 -13.21
C GLN A 105 -5.36 -10.62 -12.36
N LYS A 106 -6.45 -9.95 -12.74
CA LYS A 106 -6.93 -8.72 -12.12
C LYS A 106 -8.29 -8.96 -11.50
N THR A 107 -8.42 -8.73 -10.19
CA THR A 107 -9.68 -8.89 -9.47
C THR A 107 -10.05 -7.58 -8.81
N THR A 108 -11.17 -6.97 -9.22
CA THR A 108 -11.68 -5.76 -8.56
C THR A 108 -12.34 -6.12 -7.24
N THR A 109 -12.00 -5.38 -6.19
CA THR A 109 -12.59 -5.50 -4.85
C THR A 109 -12.58 -4.15 -4.14
N THR A 110 -12.97 -4.12 -2.87
CA THR A 110 -12.97 -2.90 -2.05
C THR A 110 -11.84 -2.94 -1.03
N CYS A 111 -11.17 -1.81 -0.85
CA CYS A 111 -10.15 -1.60 0.18
C CYS A 111 -10.73 -1.83 1.59
N CYS A 112 -10.07 -2.67 2.39
CA CYS A 112 -10.57 -3.11 3.71
C CYS A 112 -10.16 -2.21 4.89
N TYR A 113 -9.69 -0.98 4.64
CA TYR A 113 -9.11 -0.13 5.69
C TYR A 113 -10.07 0.87 6.32
N CYS A 114 -10.54 1.85 5.56
CA CYS A 114 -11.41 2.91 6.06
C CYS A 114 -12.78 2.84 5.40
N GLY A 115 -13.74 3.60 5.92
CA GLY A 115 -15.12 3.63 5.42
C GLY A 115 -15.33 4.33 4.06
N VAL A 116 -14.27 4.79 3.38
CA VAL A 116 -14.40 5.41 2.05
C VAL A 116 -14.81 4.38 1.00
N GLY A 117 -14.38 3.12 1.16
CA GLY A 117 -14.72 2.06 0.20
C GLY A 117 -14.03 2.22 -1.16
N CYS A 118 -12.76 2.63 -1.17
CA CYS A 118 -11.99 2.73 -2.42
C CYS A 118 -12.02 1.39 -3.19
N ALA A 119 -12.42 1.43 -4.47
CA ALA A 119 -12.31 0.25 -5.31
C ALA A 119 -10.85 0.07 -5.76
N ILE A 120 -10.35 -1.15 -5.58
CA ILE A 120 -8.99 -1.56 -5.89
C ILE A 120 -9.03 -2.74 -6.84
N GLU A 121 -7.98 -2.88 -7.63
CA GLU A 121 -7.68 -4.05 -8.44
C GLU A 121 -6.50 -4.78 -7.80
N LEU A 122 -6.76 -6.00 -7.32
CA LEU A 122 -5.71 -6.91 -6.88
C LEU A 122 -5.13 -7.60 -8.11
N GLU A 123 -3.84 -7.43 -8.34
CA GLU A 123 -3.10 -8.21 -9.32
C GLU A 123 -2.58 -9.48 -8.66
N THR A 124 -2.90 -10.64 -9.24
CA THR A 124 -2.54 -11.95 -8.70
C THR A 124 -1.76 -12.79 -9.70
N GLU A 125 -0.74 -13.48 -9.19
CA GLU A 125 0.04 -14.49 -9.89
C GLU A 125 0.09 -15.78 -9.05
N MET A 126 -0.23 -16.93 -9.65
CA MET A 126 -0.17 -18.24 -8.97
C MET A 126 -0.87 -18.25 -7.59
N GLY A 127 -2.04 -17.61 -7.50
CA GLY A 127 -2.82 -17.53 -6.25
C GLY A 127 -2.27 -16.56 -5.19
N ARG A 128 -1.24 -15.76 -5.51
CA ARG A 128 -0.68 -14.73 -4.62
C ARG A 128 -0.98 -13.34 -5.15
N VAL A 129 -1.44 -12.46 -4.27
CA VAL A 129 -1.48 -11.01 -4.56
C VAL A 129 -0.06 -10.49 -4.69
N VAL A 130 0.27 -9.86 -5.82
CA VAL A 130 1.61 -9.35 -6.13
C VAL A 130 1.67 -7.83 -6.21
N ALA A 131 0.56 -7.16 -6.52
CA ALA A 131 0.45 -5.71 -6.56
C ALA A 131 -1.00 -5.26 -6.34
N VAL A 132 -1.18 -3.99 -5.96
CA VAL A 132 -2.50 -3.37 -5.80
C VAL A 132 -2.56 -2.05 -6.54
N ASN A 133 -3.54 -1.93 -7.42
CA ASN A 133 -3.79 -0.71 -8.19
C ASN A 133 -5.20 -0.17 -7.91
N PRO A 134 -5.46 1.12 -8.15
CA PRO A 134 -6.82 1.63 -8.14
C PRO A 134 -7.62 0.96 -9.25
N SER A 135 -8.89 0.60 -8.98
CA SER A 135 -9.77 0.15 -10.05
C SER A 135 -10.07 1.32 -11.00
N PRO A 136 -10.09 1.09 -12.34
CA PRO A 136 -10.45 2.13 -13.31
C PRO A 136 -11.92 2.54 -13.21
N VAL A 137 -12.77 1.73 -12.57
CA VAL A 137 -14.20 2.00 -12.42
C VAL A 137 -14.48 2.22 -10.93
N SER A 138 -14.34 3.47 -10.49
CA SER A 138 -14.68 3.83 -9.11
C SER A 138 -15.13 5.28 -8.95
N ASP A 139 -16.33 5.44 -8.39
CA ASP A 139 -16.85 6.75 -7.99
C ASP A 139 -16.25 7.21 -6.65
N ALA A 140 -15.86 6.27 -5.78
CA ALA A 140 -15.40 6.58 -4.43
C ALA A 140 -14.00 7.19 -4.40
N ASN A 141 -13.08 6.66 -5.22
CA ASN A 141 -11.68 7.09 -5.21
C ASN A 141 -11.16 7.63 -6.54
N ILE A 142 -11.90 7.51 -7.65
CA ILE A 142 -11.59 8.12 -8.95
C ILE A 142 -10.12 7.90 -9.33
N GLY A 143 -9.65 6.65 -9.27
CA GLY A 143 -8.27 6.30 -9.60
C GLY A 143 -7.22 6.55 -8.51
N ASN A 144 -7.59 7.05 -7.32
CA ASN A 144 -6.65 7.36 -6.23
C ASN A 144 -6.63 6.30 -5.13
N LEU A 145 -5.52 6.20 -4.41
CA LEU A 145 -5.34 5.35 -3.24
C LEU A 145 -4.43 6.04 -2.22
N CYS A 146 -4.64 5.72 -0.95
CA CYS A 146 -3.69 6.06 0.11
C CYS A 146 -2.63 4.97 0.28
N VAL A 147 -1.60 5.25 1.09
CA VAL A 147 -0.51 4.31 1.41
C VAL A 147 -1.02 2.93 1.83
N LYS A 148 -2.07 2.87 2.66
CA LYS A 148 -2.64 1.60 3.15
C LYS A 148 -3.26 0.79 2.01
N GLY A 149 -4.08 1.43 1.18
CA GLY A 149 -4.77 0.75 0.09
C GLY A 149 -3.84 0.28 -1.02
N ARG A 150 -2.75 1.02 -1.29
CA ARG A 150 -1.79 0.68 -2.35
C ARG A 150 -0.72 -0.31 -1.88
N PHE A 151 -0.14 -0.09 -0.70
CA PHE A 151 1.06 -0.81 -0.25
C PHE A 151 0.81 -1.73 0.96
N GLY A 152 -0.34 -1.61 1.62
CA GLY A 152 -0.58 -2.27 2.92
C GLY A 152 -1.11 -3.71 2.85
N MET A 153 -1.23 -4.34 1.68
CA MET A 153 -1.86 -5.67 1.56
C MET A 153 -0.91 -6.85 1.85
N ASP A 154 0.28 -6.59 2.39
CA ASP A 154 1.30 -7.60 2.71
C ASP A 154 0.86 -8.57 3.83
N PHE A 155 -0.02 -8.13 4.74
CA PHE A 155 -0.57 -8.96 5.82
C PHE A 155 -1.24 -10.27 5.32
N ILE A 156 -1.70 -10.30 4.07
CA ILE A 156 -2.32 -11.49 3.45
C ILE A 156 -1.34 -12.68 3.42
N HIS A 157 -0.04 -12.36 3.31
CA HIS A 157 1.06 -13.32 3.17
C HIS A 157 2.01 -13.31 4.37
N HIS A 158 1.68 -12.59 5.45
CA HIS A 158 2.53 -12.50 6.62
C HIS A 158 2.75 -13.89 7.25
N PRO A 159 3.98 -14.25 7.66
CA PRO A 159 4.26 -15.57 8.22
C PRO A 159 3.49 -15.88 9.51
N GLU A 160 3.06 -14.86 10.25
CA GLU A 160 2.24 -15.04 11.46
C GLU A 160 0.74 -15.20 11.18
N ARG A 161 0.30 -15.15 9.91
CA ARG A 161 -1.11 -15.34 9.56
C ARG A 161 -1.57 -16.72 10.02
N LEU A 162 -2.62 -16.76 10.84
CA LEU A 162 -3.23 -18.00 11.28
C LEU A 162 -3.88 -18.73 10.09
N THR A 163 -3.45 -19.95 9.84
CA THR A 163 -3.93 -20.81 8.74
C THR A 163 -4.76 -21.99 9.21
N ARG A 164 -4.93 -22.16 10.52
CA ARG A 164 -5.72 -23.22 11.15
C ARG A 164 -6.34 -22.75 12.46
N PRO A 165 -7.43 -23.38 12.93
CA PRO A 165 -7.97 -23.13 14.26
C PRO A 165 -6.95 -23.43 15.36
N LEU A 166 -7.03 -22.65 16.45
CA LEU A 166 -6.24 -22.83 17.66
C LEU A 166 -7.17 -22.86 18.88
N MET A 167 -6.88 -23.73 19.84
CA MET A 167 -7.71 -23.93 21.03
C MET A 167 -6.89 -23.99 22.31
N ARG A 168 -7.48 -23.57 23.44
CA ARG A 168 -6.90 -23.74 24.77
C ARG A 168 -7.51 -24.96 25.45
N ARG A 169 -6.71 -25.98 25.76
CA ARG A 169 -7.19 -27.24 26.36
C ARG A 169 -7.17 -27.23 27.90
N GLY A 170 -6.28 -26.46 28.51
CA GLY A 170 -6.10 -26.39 29.97
C GLY A 170 -6.74 -25.16 30.63
N GLY A 171 -7.67 -24.48 29.96
CA GLY A 171 -8.33 -23.28 30.48
C GLY A 171 -7.68 -21.96 30.02
N LYS A 172 -8.04 -20.85 30.68
CA LYS A 172 -7.70 -19.49 30.25
C LYS A 172 -6.19 -19.28 30.02
N ASP A 173 -5.37 -19.87 30.87
CA ASP A 173 -3.92 -19.63 30.91
C ASP A 173 -3.11 -20.71 30.17
N SER A 174 -3.76 -21.77 29.66
CA SER A 174 -3.06 -22.80 28.87
C SER A 174 -2.70 -22.29 27.48
N PRO A 175 -1.59 -22.73 26.86
CA PRO A 175 -1.21 -22.30 25.51
C PRO A 175 -2.29 -22.59 24.46
N LEU A 176 -2.22 -21.86 23.35
CA LEU A 176 -3.01 -22.15 22.16
C LEU A 176 -2.36 -23.33 21.44
N GLU A 177 -3.16 -24.36 21.18
CA GLU A 177 -2.74 -25.56 20.48
C GLU A 177 -3.51 -25.69 19.16
N PRO A 178 -2.88 -26.20 18.09
CA PRO A 178 -3.55 -26.57 16.85
C PRO A 178 -4.78 -27.46 17.05
N ALA A 179 -5.85 -27.17 16.31
CA ALA A 179 -7.05 -28.00 16.27
C ALA A 179 -7.58 -28.16 14.84
N SER A 180 -8.38 -29.21 14.61
CA SER A 180 -9.16 -29.34 13.39
C SER A 180 -10.39 -28.40 13.41
N TRP A 181 -10.96 -28.13 12.24
CA TRP A 181 -12.22 -27.38 12.16
C TRP A 181 -13.37 -28.08 12.89
N ASP A 182 -13.51 -29.40 12.72
CA ASP A 182 -14.57 -30.18 13.38
C ASP A 182 -14.46 -30.10 14.90
N GLU A 183 -13.25 -30.26 15.44
CA GLU A 183 -13.00 -30.17 16.88
C GLU A 183 -13.29 -28.77 17.40
N ALA A 184 -12.77 -27.72 16.74
CA ALA A 184 -12.93 -26.34 17.15
C ALA A 184 -14.41 -25.90 17.15
N ILE A 185 -15.15 -26.26 16.10
CA ILE A 185 -16.57 -25.94 15.96
C ILE A 185 -17.39 -26.73 16.99
N ALA A 186 -17.17 -28.04 17.13
CA ALA A 186 -17.91 -28.87 18.07
C ALA A 186 -17.71 -28.41 19.53
N PHE A 187 -16.46 -28.11 19.91
CA PHE A 187 -16.15 -27.58 21.23
C PHE A 187 -16.81 -26.21 21.47
N THR A 188 -16.69 -25.29 20.51
CA THR A 188 -17.28 -23.95 20.61
C THR A 188 -18.80 -24.03 20.76
N ALA A 189 -19.48 -24.81 19.91
CA ALA A 189 -20.92 -25.00 19.97
C ALA A 189 -21.37 -25.62 21.30
N LYS A 190 -20.67 -26.65 21.78
CA LYS A 190 -20.94 -27.26 23.09
C LYS A 190 -20.87 -26.22 24.21
N ARG A 191 -19.78 -25.45 24.28
CA ARG A 191 -19.57 -24.46 25.34
C ARG A 191 -20.56 -23.30 25.27
N LEU A 192 -20.88 -22.80 24.07
CA LEU A 192 -21.90 -21.77 23.89
C LEU A 192 -23.28 -22.25 24.35
N ASN A 193 -23.66 -23.49 24.02
CA ASN A 193 -24.93 -24.08 24.46
C ASN A 193 -24.97 -24.29 25.98
N GLU A 194 -23.87 -24.72 26.60
CA GLU A 194 -23.77 -24.84 28.07
C GLU A 194 -23.88 -23.48 28.78
N VAL A 195 -23.35 -22.39 28.19
CA VAL A 195 -23.50 -21.02 28.71
C VAL A 195 -24.96 -20.57 28.56
N LYS A 196 -25.54 -20.74 27.37
CA LYS A 196 -26.94 -20.41 27.10
C LYS A 196 -27.91 -21.13 28.04
N ALA A 197 -27.68 -22.43 28.28
CA ALA A 197 -28.53 -23.23 29.17
C ALA A 197 -28.45 -22.77 30.63
N ARG A 198 -27.29 -22.28 31.09
CA ARG A 198 -27.07 -21.84 32.47
C ARG A 198 -27.46 -20.39 32.73
N HIS A 199 -27.28 -19.51 31.74
CA HIS A 199 -27.36 -18.05 31.93
C HIS A 199 -28.38 -17.36 31.00
N GLY A 200 -29.05 -18.12 30.13
CA GLY A 200 -30.01 -17.59 29.16
C GLY A 200 -29.35 -17.12 27.85
N ALA A 201 -30.19 -16.88 26.83
CA ALA A 201 -29.71 -16.48 25.50
C ALA A 201 -29.03 -15.10 25.48
N HIS A 202 -29.42 -14.20 26.38
CA HIS A 202 -28.82 -12.87 26.52
C HIS A 202 -27.41 -12.87 27.12
N ALA A 203 -26.90 -14.04 27.54
CA ALA A 203 -25.51 -14.20 27.98
C ALA A 203 -24.53 -14.47 26.81
N LEU A 204 -25.04 -14.55 25.58
CA LEU A 204 -24.24 -14.68 24.36
C LEU A 204 -24.21 -13.34 23.60
N ALA A 205 -23.18 -13.12 22.78
CA ALA A 205 -23.01 -11.98 21.88
C ALA A 205 -22.66 -12.47 20.47
#